data_AF-A0A0N4UF55-F1
#
_entry.id   AF-A0A0N4UF55-F1
#
_cell.length_a   1.000
_cell.length_b   1.000
_cell.length_c   1.000
_cell.angle_alpha   90.00
_cell.angle_beta   90.00
_cell.angle_gamma   90.00
#
_symmetry.space_group_name_H-M   'P 1'
#
loop_
_entity.id
_entity.type
_entity.pdbx_description
1 polymer ?
#
loop_
_entity_poly.entity_id
_entity_poly.type
_entity_poly.pdbx_seq_one_letter_code
_entity_poly.pdbx_strand_id
1 'polypeptide(L)'
;LSYGYRDTLGAFLRETGLIEIDDKKSTGLLEKKWTSVLRLQKKVLDLEAKLHEAEKEYIHGAPTRDKRQPGEWIPRPPEKFSLSGHRSPVTRVVFHPVYNIIASSSEDSTIKVWDYENGEFERSLKGHTDAVQDIAFDGSGKLLASCSADLTIKLWEFVQTYNCMKTLKGHDHNISSVTFLPSGDHILSASRDHLIKLWEVASGYCVRTYAGHRDWVRMVRISYDGNTFASCSNDQSVRIWNMASKECKMTLHEHEHVVECIAWAPDKALPYIKEADESDSVAIKTNGEISNEQKEIKMGPVLISGSRDRTIKFFDINAGLCLFTLIGHDNWVRGLRFHPGGKFLISVGDDKTMRVWTISQKRCSKTIDSHTHFVTSLDFHPALPYVVTSSVDMTIKIWECR
;
A
#
# COMPACT_ATOMS: atom_id res chain seq x y z
N LEU A 1 60.90 27.23 3.80
CA LEU A 1 61.95 27.60 2.82
C LEU A 1 61.38 28.61 1.85
N SER A 2 61.77 29.86 2.08
CA SER A 2 61.25 31.16 1.63
C SER A 2 61.42 31.49 0.13
N TYR A 3 61.52 30.50 -0.76
CA TYR A 3 61.98 30.75 -2.13
C TYR A 3 60.91 31.29 -3.10
N GLY A 4 59.62 31.22 -2.79
CA GLY A 4 58.57 31.77 -3.67
C GLY A 4 58.12 33.20 -3.34
N TYR A 5 58.41 33.70 -2.14
CA TYR A 5 57.83 34.96 -1.62
C TYR A 5 58.40 36.22 -2.28
N ARG A 6 59.71 36.22 -2.58
CA ARG A 6 60.38 37.38 -3.18
C ARG A 6 60.00 37.56 -4.65
N ASP A 7 59.81 36.46 -5.38
CA ASP A 7 59.44 36.51 -6.80
C ASP A 7 58.00 36.97 -7.02
N THR A 8 57.06 36.52 -6.19
CA THR A 8 55.66 36.98 -6.27
C THR A 8 55.49 38.43 -5.82
N LEU A 9 56.25 38.87 -4.81
CA LEU A 9 56.23 40.26 -4.34
C LEU A 9 56.84 41.21 -5.39
N GLY A 10 57.92 40.78 -6.06
CA GLY A 10 58.54 41.52 -7.16
C GLY A 10 57.75 41.54 -8.48
N ALA A 11 56.85 40.58 -8.70
CA ALA A 11 55.88 40.62 -9.81
C ALA A 11 54.73 41.60 -9.50
N PHE A 12 54.19 41.56 -8.29
CA PHE A 12 53.08 42.41 -7.84
C PHE A 12 53.46 43.90 -7.72
N LEU A 13 54.69 44.20 -7.26
CA LEU A 13 55.22 45.57 -7.21
C LEU A 13 55.44 46.18 -8.61
N ARG A 14 55.78 45.35 -9.61
CA ARG A 14 55.96 45.79 -11.00
C ARG A 14 54.65 46.16 -11.68
N GLU A 15 53.55 45.45 -11.38
CA GLU A 15 52.24 45.72 -11.96
C GLU A 15 51.53 46.93 -11.32
N THR A 16 51.86 47.29 -10.09
CA THR A 16 51.09 48.27 -9.31
C THR A 16 51.76 49.63 -9.15
N GLY A 17 53.05 49.78 -9.49
CA GLY A 17 53.74 51.08 -9.54
C GLY A 17 53.81 51.84 -8.20
N LEU A 18 53.72 51.14 -7.06
CA LEU A 18 53.72 51.74 -5.73
C LEU A 18 55.12 51.68 -5.09
N ILE A 19 55.60 52.82 -4.58
CA ILE A 19 56.84 52.97 -3.81
C ILE A 19 56.63 52.39 -2.41
N GLU A 20 57.67 51.71 -1.87
CA GLU A 20 57.68 51.00 -0.59
C GLU A 20 56.99 51.77 0.55
N ILE A 21 55.88 51.22 1.03
CA ILE A 21 55.27 51.59 2.31
C ILE A 21 55.75 50.58 3.34
N ASP A 22 56.58 51.03 4.27
CA ASP A 22 57.03 50.28 5.44
C ASP A 22 55.82 49.95 6.32
N ASP A 23 55.48 48.67 6.44
CA ASP A 23 54.41 48.27 7.36
C ASP A 23 54.53 46.81 7.81
N LYS A 24 55.35 46.60 8.85
CA LYS A 24 55.41 45.34 9.63
C LYS A 24 54.04 44.85 10.13
N LYS A 25 53.01 45.72 10.17
CA LYS A 25 51.62 45.34 10.50
C LYS A 25 50.89 44.69 9.33
N SER A 26 51.10 45.17 8.11
CA SER A 26 50.46 44.68 6.90
C SER A 26 50.97 43.29 6.53
N THR A 27 52.26 43.02 6.75
CA THR A 27 52.87 41.70 6.52
C THR A 27 52.31 40.62 7.47
N GLY A 28 52.16 40.92 8.77
CA GLY A 28 51.59 39.96 9.73
C GLY A 28 50.10 39.69 9.54
N LEU A 29 49.32 40.66 9.05
CA LEU A 29 47.90 40.46 8.71
C LEU A 29 47.75 39.62 7.44
N LEU A 30 48.61 39.83 6.45
CA LEU A 30 48.64 39.04 5.22
C LEU A 30 49.05 37.60 5.50
N GLU A 31 50.00 37.37 6.40
CA GLU A 31 50.41 36.03 6.83
C GLU A 31 49.26 35.26 7.52
N LYS A 32 48.49 35.92 8.39
CA LYS A 32 47.29 35.34 9.01
C LYS A 32 46.17 35.03 8.00
N LYS A 33 45.97 35.90 7.00
CA LYS A 33 45.02 35.63 5.92
C LYS A 33 45.51 34.50 5.03
N TRP A 34 46.80 34.45 4.69
CA TRP A 34 47.40 33.41 3.87
C TRP A 34 47.30 32.03 4.53
N THR A 35 47.66 31.92 5.82
CA THR A 35 47.48 30.69 6.60
C THR A 35 46.02 30.26 6.72
N SER A 36 45.08 31.21 6.81
CA SER A 36 43.64 30.90 6.79
C SER A 36 43.18 30.38 5.43
N VAL A 37 43.65 30.99 4.33
CA VAL A 37 43.38 30.54 2.95
C VAL A 37 43.94 29.13 2.73
N LEU A 38 45.16 28.85 3.20
CA LEU A 38 45.80 27.55 3.07
C LEU A 38 45.04 26.46 3.85
N ARG A 39 44.52 26.81 5.04
CA ARG A 39 43.65 25.92 5.83
C ARG A 39 42.32 25.64 5.11
N LEU A 40 41.73 26.66 4.49
CA LEU A 40 40.49 26.52 3.73
C LEU A 40 40.70 25.67 2.48
N GLN A 41 41.78 25.90 1.72
CA GLN A 41 42.14 25.07 0.57
C GLN A 41 42.33 23.61 0.96
N LYS A 42 43.02 23.33 2.07
CA LYS A 42 43.16 21.96 2.58
C LYS A 42 41.80 21.33 2.92
N LYS A 43 40.90 22.11 3.52
CA LYS A 43 39.55 21.63 3.87
C LYS A 43 38.67 21.40 2.64
N VAL A 44 38.81 22.22 1.59
CA VAL A 44 38.14 22.01 0.30
C VAL A 44 38.64 20.71 -0.34
N LEU A 45 39.96 20.49 -0.35
CA LEU A 45 40.56 19.25 -0.87
C LEU A 45 40.11 18.00 -0.11
N ASP A 46 40.05 18.05 1.22
CA ASP A 46 39.50 16.95 2.04
C ASP A 46 38.01 16.71 1.77
N LEU A 47 37.23 17.77 1.51
CA LEU A 47 35.81 17.65 1.18
C LEU A 47 35.59 17.10 -0.24
N GLU A 48 36.38 17.53 -1.21
CA GLU A 48 36.37 17.00 -2.58
C GLU A 48 36.77 15.53 -2.58
N ALA A 49 37.79 15.13 -1.79
CA ALA A 49 38.17 13.73 -1.63
C ALA A 49 37.06 12.88 -1.02
N LYS A 50 36.39 13.38 0.03
CA LYS A 50 35.22 12.72 0.64
C LYS A 50 34.03 12.64 -0.31
N LEU A 51 33.79 13.69 -1.11
CA LEU A 51 32.76 13.69 -2.13
C LEU A 51 33.06 12.62 -3.19
N HIS A 52 34.32 12.55 -3.65
CA HIS A 52 34.73 11.60 -4.66
C HIS A 52 34.72 10.16 -4.15
N GLU A 53 35.01 9.94 -2.86
CA GLU A 53 34.87 8.65 -2.18
C GLU A 53 33.40 8.26 -2.02
N ALA A 54 32.52 9.18 -1.61
CA ALA A 54 31.08 8.96 -1.56
C ALA A 54 30.46 8.71 -2.95
N GLU A 55 30.93 9.40 -3.99
CA GLU A 55 30.56 9.13 -5.39
C GLU A 55 31.05 7.76 -5.84
N LYS A 56 32.26 7.37 -5.45
CA LYS A 56 32.80 6.05 -5.79
C LYS A 56 32.07 4.94 -5.04
N GLU A 57 31.70 5.13 -3.78
CA GLU A 57 30.80 4.24 -3.04
C GLU A 57 29.41 4.17 -3.67
N TYR A 58 28.89 5.29 -4.19
CA TYR A 58 27.65 5.33 -4.97
C TYR A 58 27.77 4.57 -6.30
N ILE A 59 28.94 4.58 -6.94
CA ILE A 59 29.20 3.90 -8.22
C ILE A 59 29.55 2.41 -8.04
N HIS A 60 30.28 2.02 -6.98
CA HIS A 60 30.69 0.64 -6.71
C HIS A 60 29.77 -0.11 -5.73
N GLY A 61 28.89 0.60 -5.02
CA GLY A 61 27.88 0.02 -4.14
C GLY A 61 26.58 -0.28 -4.91
N ALA A 62 26.40 -1.56 -5.21
CA ALA A 62 25.22 -2.18 -5.82
C ALA A 62 25.09 -2.02 -7.36
N PRO A 63 24.68 -3.09 -8.07
CA PRO A 63 24.37 -3.01 -9.49
C PRO A 63 23.34 -1.91 -9.68
N THR A 64 23.52 -1.13 -10.74
CA THR A 64 22.62 -0.08 -11.22
C THR A 64 21.26 -0.13 -10.52
N ARG A 65 21.00 0.89 -9.71
CA ARG A 65 19.63 1.33 -9.40
C ARG A 65 19.01 1.87 -10.68
N ASP A 66 19.02 1.07 -11.75
CA ASP A 66 18.09 1.19 -12.85
C ASP A 66 16.76 1.32 -12.15
N LYS A 67 16.06 2.43 -12.41
CA LYS A 67 14.71 2.64 -11.93
C LYS A 67 13.87 1.50 -12.51
N ARG A 68 13.87 0.36 -11.82
CA ARG A 68 13.08 -0.81 -12.19
C ARG A 68 11.67 -0.30 -12.30
N GLN A 69 11.10 -0.51 -13.48
CA GLN A 69 9.80 0.04 -13.82
C GLN A 69 8.80 -0.41 -12.74
N PRO A 70 7.81 0.43 -12.37
CA PRO A 70 6.77 0.08 -11.40
C PRO A 70 5.99 -1.22 -11.70
N GLY A 71 6.26 -1.89 -12.83
CA GLY A 71 5.69 -3.19 -13.20
C GLY A 71 6.43 -4.42 -12.67
N GLU A 72 7.65 -4.27 -12.13
CA GLU A 72 8.50 -5.41 -11.70
C GLU A 72 8.81 -5.42 -10.19
N TRP A 73 8.15 -4.59 -9.40
CA TRP A 73 8.38 -4.54 -7.97
C TRP A 73 7.85 -5.79 -7.27
N ILE A 74 8.78 -6.61 -6.80
CA ILE A 74 8.49 -7.83 -6.03
C ILE A 74 9.05 -7.64 -4.61
N PRO A 75 8.25 -7.86 -3.55
CA PRO A 75 8.76 -7.80 -2.19
C PRO A 75 9.89 -8.83 -2.00
N ARG A 76 10.97 -8.42 -1.32
CA ARG A 76 12.07 -9.34 -0.98
C ARG A 76 12.39 -9.26 0.51
N PRO A 77 12.70 -10.41 1.14
CA PRO A 77 13.31 -10.40 2.46
C PRO A 77 14.76 -9.89 2.40
N PRO A 78 15.30 -9.34 3.51
CA PRO A 78 14.63 -9.15 4.81
C PRO A 78 13.65 -7.97 4.81
N GLU A 79 12.73 -7.93 5.78
CA GLU A 79 11.89 -6.76 6.04
C GLU A 79 12.76 -5.51 6.26
N LYS A 80 12.31 -4.36 5.75
CA LYS A 80 13.00 -3.08 5.93
C LYS A 80 12.83 -2.58 7.37
N PHE A 81 11.60 -2.64 7.87
CA PHE A 81 11.24 -2.27 9.23
C PHE A 81 10.27 -3.28 9.83
N SER A 82 10.43 -3.52 11.14
CA SER A 82 9.49 -4.27 11.96
C SER A 82 9.00 -3.36 13.07
N LEU A 83 7.76 -2.90 12.95
CA LEU A 83 7.12 -1.97 13.87
C LEU A 83 6.36 -2.76 14.92
N SER A 84 6.69 -2.48 16.18
CA SER A 84 6.02 -3.07 17.34
C SER A 84 5.50 -1.96 18.24
N GLY A 85 4.31 -2.16 18.79
CA GLY A 85 3.73 -1.20 19.74
C GLY A 85 2.24 -1.34 19.97
N HIS A 86 1.53 -2.14 19.17
CA HIS A 86 0.18 -2.59 19.52
C HIS A 86 0.24 -3.58 20.69
N ARG A 87 -0.83 -3.60 21.50
CA ARG A 87 -0.94 -4.51 22.66
C ARG A 87 -1.74 -5.78 22.36
N SER A 88 -2.32 -5.85 21.18
CA SER A 88 -3.19 -6.95 20.75
C SER A 88 -3.03 -7.13 19.23
N PRO A 89 -3.60 -8.20 18.64
CA PRO A 89 -3.49 -8.47 17.21
C PRO A 89 -3.79 -7.26 16.34
N VAL A 90 -2.99 -7.05 15.29
CA VAL A 90 -3.24 -5.98 14.32
C VAL A 90 -4.25 -6.50 13.30
N THR A 91 -5.35 -5.79 13.09
CA THR A 91 -6.46 -6.25 12.24
C THR A 91 -6.32 -5.77 10.80
N ARG A 92 -5.90 -4.51 10.61
CA ARG A 92 -5.75 -3.89 9.30
C ARG A 92 -4.57 -2.93 9.26
N VAL A 93 -3.91 -2.85 8.12
CA VAL A 93 -2.96 -1.80 7.78
C VAL A 93 -3.28 -1.20 6.41
N VAL A 94 -3.13 0.12 6.26
CA VAL A 94 -3.41 0.88 5.03
C VAL A 94 -2.39 2.01 4.86
N PHE A 95 -1.94 2.24 3.62
CA PHE A 95 -1.13 3.41 3.27
C PHE A 95 -1.97 4.68 3.14
N HIS A 96 -1.40 5.80 3.58
CA HIS A 96 -1.95 7.11 3.25
C HIS A 96 -1.71 7.43 1.76
N PRO A 97 -2.68 7.97 1.01
CA PRO A 97 -2.54 8.20 -0.43
C PRO A 97 -1.54 9.31 -0.81
N VAL A 98 -1.26 10.26 0.11
CA VAL A 98 -0.48 11.49 -0.17
C VAL A 98 0.78 11.66 0.71
N TYR A 99 0.79 11.10 1.92
CA TYR A 99 1.81 11.37 2.93
C TYR A 99 2.58 10.07 3.19
N ASN A 100 3.80 10.18 3.69
CA ASN A 100 4.68 9.02 3.92
C ASN A 100 4.31 8.23 5.19
N ILE A 101 3.03 7.92 5.35
CA ILE A 101 2.44 7.42 6.58
C ILE A 101 1.63 6.15 6.32
N ILE A 102 1.66 5.23 7.29
CA ILE A 102 0.75 4.10 7.38
C ILE A 102 -0.14 4.23 8.61
N ALA A 103 -1.40 3.80 8.47
CA ALA A 103 -2.32 3.65 9.58
C ALA A 103 -2.58 2.16 9.85
N SER A 104 -2.61 1.78 11.12
CA SER A 104 -2.89 0.42 11.57
C SER A 104 -3.98 0.38 12.63
N SER A 105 -4.92 -0.56 12.52
CA SER A 105 -5.91 -0.88 13.55
C SER A 105 -5.52 -2.14 14.29
N SER A 106 -5.96 -2.22 15.54
CA SER A 106 -5.77 -3.41 16.36
C SER A 106 -7.02 -3.72 17.20
N GLU A 107 -7.05 -4.95 17.69
CA GLU A 107 -7.98 -5.40 18.72
C GLU A 107 -7.79 -4.65 20.05
N ASP A 108 -6.69 -3.92 20.23
CA ASP A 108 -6.44 -3.08 21.41
C ASP A 108 -7.30 -1.79 21.47
N SER A 109 -8.31 -1.67 20.60
CA SER A 109 -9.21 -0.52 20.41
C SER A 109 -8.53 0.77 19.92
N THR A 110 -7.25 0.71 19.55
CA THR A 110 -6.49 1.88 19.08
C THR A 110 -6.16 1.79 17.60
N ILE A 111 -6.02 2.97 17.00
CA ILE A 111 -5.45 3.13 15.67
C ILE A 111 -4.10 3.82 15.86
N LYS A 112 -3.05 3.27 15.25
CA LYS A 112 -1.71 3.84 15.31
C LYS A 112 -1.28 4.33 13.93
N VAL A 113 -0.51 5.40 13.96
CA VAL A 113 0.03 6.08 12.79
C VAL A 113 1.54 6.00 12.85
N TRP A 114 2.13 5.55 11.76
CA TRP A 114 3.57 5.31 11.67
C TRP A 114 4.13 5.94 10.39
N ASP A 115 5.33 6.48 10.48
CA ASP A 115 6.11 6.87 9.32
C ASP A 115 6.79 5.62 8.74
N TYR A 116 6.52 5.28 7.48
CA TYR A 116 7.11 4.09 6.85
C TYR A 116 8.52 4.33 6.29
N GLU A 117 8.97 5.57 6.18
CA GLU A 117 10.30 5.92 5.69
C GLU A 117 11.35 5.79 6.80
N ASN A 118 11.00 6.29 7.98
CA ASN A 118 11.86 6.26 9.17
C ASN A 118 11.53 5.10 10.12
N GLY A 119 10.35 4.50 10.01
CA GLY A 119 9.88 3.46 10.93
C GLY A 119 9.51 4.00 12.32
N GLU A 120 9.24 5.29 12.43
CA GLU A 120 8.93 5.96 13.69
C GLU A 120 7.43 5.94 13.99
N PHE A 121 7.10 5.82 15.27
CA PHE A 121 5.73 5.96 15.76
C PHE A 121 5.39 7.45 15.84
N GLU A 122 4.37 7.90 15.11
CA GLU A 122 3.93 9.28 15.19
C GLU A 122 2.89 9.46 16.30
N ARG A 123 1.74 8.79 16.17
CA ARG A 123 0.57 9.06 17.02
C ARG A 123 -0.35 7.85 17.17
N SER A 124 -1.18 7.90 18.22
CA SER A 124 -2.29 6.97 18.43
C SER A 124 -3.61 7.71 18.49
N LEU A 125 -4.60 7.26 17.73
CA LEU A 125 -6.00 7.68 17.82
C LEU A 125 -6.72 6.75 18.80
N LYS A 126 -7.29 7.33 19.84
CA LYS A 126 -8.07 6.62 20.86
C LYS A 126 -9.49 7.17 20.88
N GLY A 127 -10.47 6.29 20.99
CA GLY A 127 -11.87 6.71 21.08
C GLY A 127 -12.88 5.60 20.82
N HIS A 128 -12.47 4.49 20.21
CA HIS A 128 -13.26 3.26 20.19
C HIS A 128 -13.25 2.59 21.55
N THR A 129 -14.34 1.90 21.89
CA THR A 129 -14.46 1.17 23.16
C THR A 129 -14.11 -0.30 23.03
N ASP A 130 -14.07 -0.83 21.81
CA ASP A 130 -13.78 -2.23 21.50
C ASP A 130 -12.87 -2.35 20.26
N ALA A 131 -12.47 -3.57 19.92
CA ALA A 131 -11.56 -3.92 18.82
C ALA A 131 -11.91 -3.23 17.50
N VAL A 132 -10.93 -2.54 16.90
CA VAL A 132 -11.07 -1.90 15.58
C VAL A 132 -10.80 -2.95 14.50
N GLN A 133 -11.74 -3.17 13.58
CA GLN A 133 -11.70 -4.26 12.61
C GLN A 133 -11.11 -3.86 11.26
N ASP A 134 -11.49 -2.69 10.73
CA ASP A 134 -11.03 -2.19 9.43
C ASP A 134 -10.85 -0.68 9.49
N ILE A 135 -10.02 -0.19 8.58
CA ILE A 135 -9.71 1.22 8.39
C ILE A 135 -9.73 1.50 6.88
N ALA A 136 -10.26 2.66 6.50
CA ALA A 136 -10.14 3.16 5.14
C ALA A 136 -9.78 4.65 5.14
N PHE A 137 -8.92 5.05 4.20
CA PHE A 137 -8.69 6.46 3.89
C PHE A 137 -9.63 6.92 2.76
N ASP A 138 -9.97 8.20 2.80
CA ASP A 138 -10.55 8.89 1.65
C ASP A 138 -9.51 9.09 0.53
N GLY A 139 -9.95 9.26 -0.72
CA GLY A 139 -9.08 9.52 -1.86
C GLY A 139 -8.24 10.79 -1.71
N SER A 140 -8.73 11.78 -0.95
CA SER A 140 -7.98 12.99 -0.62
C SER A 140 -6.96 12.81 0.52
N GLY A 141 -7.04 11.71 1.27
CA GLY A 141 -6.25 11.46 2.49
C GLY A 141 -6.66 12.30 3.71
N LYS A 142 -7.63 13.22 3.58
CA LYS A 142 -8.00 14.12 4.70
C LYS A 142 -8.80 13.41 5.79
N LEU A 143 -9.58 12.40 5.41
CA LEU A 143 -10.48 11.68 6.28
C LEU A 143 -10.04 10.22 6.42
N LEU A 144 -10.15 9.72 7.63
CA LEU A 144 -9.99 8.31 7.97
C LEU A 144 -11.32 7.80 8.54
N ALA A 145 -11.80 6.68 8.02
CA ALA A 145 -12.91 5.96 8.60
C ALA A 145 -12.38 4.70 9.30
N SER A 146 -12.85 4.46 10.51
CA SER A 146 -12.57 3.23 11.25
C SER A 146 -13.86 2.58 11.70
N CYS A 147 -13.88 1.24 11.66
CA CYS A 147 -15.00 0.46 12.17
C CYS A 147 -14.55 -0.44 13.32
N SER A 148 -15.45 -0.65 14.27
CA SER A 148 -15.15 -1.41 15.49
C SER A 148 -16.27 -2.41 15.82
N ALA A 149 -15.93 -3.36 16.68
CA ALA A 149 -16.86 -4.24 17.35
C ALA A 149 -17.82 -3.49 18.29
N ASP A 150 -17.54 -2.22 18.63
CA ASP A 150 -18.40 -1.34 19.43
C ASP A 150 -19.68 -0.84 18.73
N LEU A 151 -19.98 -1.38 17.54
CA LEU A 151 -21.14 -1.01 16.70
C LEU A 151 -21.06 0.40 16.10
N THR A 152 -19.91 1.06 16.22
CA THR A 152 -19.72 2.43 15.73
C THR A 152 -18.71 2.50 14.59
N ILE A 153 -18.95 3.46 13.70
CA ILE A 153 -17.99 3.89 12.69
C ILE A 153 -17.55 5.28 13.09
N LYS A 154 -16.25 5.51 13.24
CA LYS A 154 -15.71 6.83 13.57
C LYS A 154 -15.03 7.43 12.36
N LEU A 155 -15.28 8.73 12.16
CA LEU A 155 -14.58 9.54 11.19
C LEU A 155 -13.56 10.40 11.91
N TRP A 156 -12.32 10.35 11.43
CA TRP A 156 -11.20 11.11 11.96
C TRP A 156 -10.69 12.05 10.90
N GLU A 157 -10.36 13.27 11.32
CA GLU A 157 -9.70 14.25 10.46
C GLU A 157 -8.18 14.11 10.61
N PHE A 158 -7.47 13.83 9.52
CA PHE A 158 -6.06 13.47 9.54
C PHE A 158 -5.10 14.65 9.34
N VAL A 159 -5.59 15.83 8.95
CA VAL A 159 -4.72 16.93 8.47
C VAL A 159 -4.20 17.83 9.60
N GLN A 160 -4.98 18.06 10.66
CA GLN A 160 -4.63 19.07 11.67
C GLN A 160 -4.80 18.58 13.10
N THR A 161 -5.99 18.08 13.45
CA THR A 161 -6.34 17.88 14.86
C THR A 161 -6.38 16.42 15.28
N TYR A 162 -6.42 15.45 14.34
CA TYR A 162 -6.55 14.01 14.63
C TYR A 162 -7.77 13.68 15.50
N ASN A 163 -8.77 14.57 15.49
CA ASN A 163 -9.95 14.45 16.31
C ASN A 163 -10.99 13.55 15.64
N CYS A 164 -11.77 12.88 16.47
CA CYS A 164 -12.98 12.20 16.02
C CYS A 164 -14.01 13.27 15.65
N MET A 165 -14.23 13.47 14.36
CA MET A 165 -15.21 14.39 13.80
C MET A 165 -16.62 13.91 14.11
N LYS A 166 -16.89 12.64 13.84
CA LYS A 166 -18.22 12.04 13.95
C LYS A 166 -18.15 10.59 14.37
N THR A 167 -19.19 10.15 15.07
CA THR A 167 -19.45 8.75 15.39
C THR A 167 -20.79 8.36 14.78
N LEU A 168 -20.76 7.50 13.76
CA LEU A 168 -21.93 6.95 13.09
C LEU A 168 -22.39 5.72 13.86
N LYS A 169 -23.67 5.70 14.23
CA LYS A 169 -24.32 4.59 14.95
C LYS A 169 -25.54 4.15 14.16
N GLY A 170 -25.78 2.84 14.13
CA GLY A 170 -26.99 2.27 13.50
C GLY A 170 -26.83 0.87 12.94
N HIS A 171 -25.69 0.21 13.14
CA HIS A 171 -25.57 -1.24 13.03
C HIS A 171 -25.92 -1.89 14.36
N ASP A 172 -26.48 -3.10 14.29
CA ASP A 172 -26.92 -3.86 15.48
C ASP A 172 -25.88 -4.90 15.93
N HIS A 173 -24.81 -5.09 15.15
CA HIS A 173 -23.71 -6.00 15.48
C HIS A 173 -22.35 -5.50 14.95
N ASN A 174 -21.26 -6.14 15.40
CA ASN A 174 -19.86 -5.89 15.00
C ASN A 174 -19.70 -5.53 13.51
N ILE A 175 -19.04 -4.41 13.24
CA ILE A 175 -18.78 -3.89 11.91
C ILE A 175 -17.40 -4.37 11.47
N SER A 176 -17.37 -5.23 10.45
CA SER A 176 -16.13 -5.90 10.03
C SER A 176 -15.38 -5.17 8.93
N SER A 177 -16.03 -4.31 8.14
CA SER A 177 -15.35 -3.58 7.08
C SER A 177 -15.98 -2.22 6.81
N VAL A 178 -15.13 -1.28 6.40
CA VAL A 178 -15.50 0.07 5.98
C VAL A 178 -14.75 0.46 4.72
N THR A 179 -15.38 1.20 3.82
CA THR A 179 -14.73 1.70 2.60
C THR A 179 -15.36 3.02 2.14
N PHE A 180 -14.53 3.96 1.69
CA PHE A 180 -14.97 5.20 1.07
C PHE A 180 -15.35 5.00 -0.38
N LEU A 181 -16.37 5.71 -0.83
CA LEU A 181 -16.63 5.87 -2.26
C LEU A 181 -15.50 6.69 -2.90
N PRO A 182 -15.17 6.44 -4.18
CA PRO A 182 -14.19 7.24 -4.91
C PRO A 182 -14.47 8.74 -4.94
N SER A 183 -15.74 9.16 -4.80
CA SER A 183 -16.11 10.58 -4.72
C SER A 183 -15.84 11.21 -3.35
N GLY A 184 -15.67 10.41 -2.30
CA GLY A 184 -15.46 10.87 -0.91
C GLY A 184 -16.74 11.27 -0.16
N ASP A 185 -17.90 11.32 -0.83
CA ASP A 185 -19.15 11.82 -0.21
C ASP A 185 -19.83 10.79 0.69
N HIS A 186 -19.55 9.52 0.47
CA HIS A 186 -20.25 8.41 1.09
C HIS A 186 -19.30 7.30 1.55
N ILE A 187 -19.75 6.54 2.56
CA ILE A 187 -19.05 5.41 3.15
C ILE A 187 -19.95 4.18 3.13
N LEU A 188 -19.39 3.03 2.72
CA LEU A 188 -20.02 1.74 2.90
C LEU A 188 -19.45 1.04 4.13
N SER A 189 -20.33 0.39 4.88
CA SER A 189 -19.97 -0.49 5.98
C SER A 189 -20.65 -1.84 5.88
N ALA A 190 -19.95 -2.88 6.30
CA ALA A 190 -20.46 -4.24 6.43
C ALA A 190 -20.41 -4.69 7.88
N SER A 191 -21.45 -5.41 8.30
CA SER A 191 -21.58 -5.89 9.67
C SER A 191 -22.02 -7.35 9.73
N ARG A 192 -21.86 -7.90 10.93
CA ARG A 192 -22.37 -9.21 11.34
C ARG A 192 -23.90 -9.26 11.45
N ASP A 193 -24.59 -8.13 11.39
CA ASP A 193 -26.04 -8.02 11.29
C ASP A 193 -26.62 -8.44 9.91
N HIS A 194 -25.76 -8.93 8.99
CA HIS A 194 -26.10 -9.34 7.62
C HIS A 194 -26.43 -8.17 6.68
N LEU A 195 -26.27 -6.93 7.15
CA LEU A 195 -26.60 -5.72 6.42
C LEU A 195 -25.33 -5.00 5.97
N ILE A 196 -25.48 -4.31 4.85
CA ILE A 196 -24.52 -3.33 4.36
C ILE A 196 -25.20 -1.97 4.40
N LYS A 197 -24.56 -0.97 5.01
CA LYS A 197 -25.13 0.37 5.13
C LYS A 197 -24.29 1.38 4.37
N LEU A 198 -24.97 2.30 3.70
CA LEU A 198 -24.40 3.47 3.05
C LEU A 198 -24.64 4.69 3.94
N TRP A 199 -23.56 5.38 4.25
CA TRP A 199 -23.55 6.56 5.10
C TRP A 199 -23.12 7.77 4.30
N GLU A 200 -23.77 8.90 4.52
CA GLU A 200 -23.31 10.18 3.98
C GLU A 200 -22.29 10.80 4.95
N VAL A 201 -21.13 11.21 4.44
CA VAL A 201 -20.05 11.77 5.27
C VAL A 201 -20.43 13.14 5.85
N ALA A 202 -21.04 13.99 5.02
CA ALA A 202 -21.39 15.37 5.36
C ALA A 202 -22.47 15.44 6.46
N SER A 203 -23.46 14.55 6.45
CA SER A 203 -24.53 14.53 7.46
C SER A 203 -24.26 13.51 8.57
N GLY A 204 -23.69 12.36 8.24
CA GLY A 204 -23.54 11.20 9.13
C GLY A 204 -24.78 10.31 9.19
N TYR A 205 -25.77 10.53 8.32
CA TYR A 205 -26.96 9.70 8.26
C TYR A 205 -26.78 8.47 7.38
N CYS A 206 -27.50 7.40 7.74
CA CYS A 206 -27.60 6.21 6.90
C CYS A 206 -28.58 6.51 5.75
N VAL A 207 -28.07 6.59 4.52
CA VAL A 207 -28.86 6.87 3.31
C VAL A 207 -29.55 5.61 2.82
N ARG A 208 -28.85 4.48 2.84
CA ARG A 208 -29.33 3.19 2.30
C ARG A 208 -28.88 2.03 3.16
N THR A 209 -29.72 1.01 3.22
CA THR A 209 -29.40 -0.29 3.79
C THR A 209 -29.64 -1.33 2.70
N TYR A 210 -28.66 -2.21 2.48
CA TYR A 210 -28.72 -3.33 1.55
C TYR A 210 -28.83 -4.61 2.38
N ALA A 211 -29.91 -5.35 2.16
CA ALA A 211 -30.18 -6.63 2.79
C ALA A 211 -30.20 -7.71 1.71
N GLY A 212 -29.59 -8.86 2.00
CA GLY A 212 -29.66 -10.02 1.11
C GLY A 212 -28.66 -11.13 1.42
N HIS A 213 -27.58 -10.83 2.16
CA HIS A 213 -26.75 -11.89 2.74
C HIS A 213 -27.50 -12.64 3.82
N ARG A 214 -27.18 -13.93 3.96
CA ARG A 214 -27.81 -14.81 4.97
C ARG A 214 -26.99 -14.91 6.25
N ASP A 215 -25.71 -14.57 6.18
CA ASP A 215 -24.77 -14.64 7.29
C ASP A 215 -23.84 -13.40 7.28
N TRP A 216 -22.94 -13.31 8.27
CA TRP A 216 -22.02 -12.20 8.51
C TRP A 216 -21.29 -11.77 7.24
N VAL A 217 -21.49 -10.51 6.85
CA VAL A 217 -20.76 -9.87 5.76
C VAL A 217 -19.35 -9.52 6.23
N ARG A 218 -18.31 -10.11 5.65
CA ARG A 218 -16.92 -9.94 6.07
C ARG A 218 -16.32 -8.65 5.56
N MET A 219 -16.40 -8.40 4.26
CA MET A 219 -15.74 -7.26 3.62
C MET A 219 -16.60 -6.67 2.51
N VAL A 220 -16.45 -5.36 2.31
CA VAL A 220 -17.07 -4.62 1.20
C VAL A 220 -16.01 -3.82 0.47
N ARG A 221 -16.04 -3.85 -0.86
CA ARG A 221 -15.16 -3.06 -1.72
C ARG A 221 -15.92 -2.50 -2.91
N ILE A 222 -15.64 -1.25 -3.22
CA ILE A 222 -16.29 -0.50 -4.30
C ILE A 222 -15.48 -0.67 -5.58
N SER A 223 -16.17 -0.76 -6.72
CA SER A 223 -15.52 -0.75 -8.03
C SER A 223 -14.96 0.62 -8.35
N TYR A 224 -13.94 0.67 -9.22
CA TYR A 224 -13.29 1.93 -9.58
C TYR A 224 -14.23 2.94 -10.26
N ASP A 225 -15.34 2.49 -10.87
CA ASP A 225 -16.36 3.35 -11.46
C ASP A 225 -17.32 3.98 -10.42
N GLY A 226 -17.29 3.53 -9.16
CA GLY A 226 -18.16 4.00 -8.08
C GLY A 226 -19.63 3.59 -8.19
N ASN A 227 -20.03 2.90 -9.26
CA ASN A 227 -21.44 2.55 -9.51
C ASN A 227 -21.83 1.22 -8.87
N THR A 228 -20.88 0.30 -8.74
CA THR A 228 -21.10 -1.02 -8.15
C THR A 228 -20.22 -1.26 -6.94
N PHE A 229 -20.62 -2.23 -6.13
CA PHE A 229 -19.76 -2.71 -5.05
C PHE A 229 -19.94 -4.21 -4.88
N ALA A 230 -18.91 -4.83 -4.35
CA ALA A 230 -18.89 -6.25 -4.02
C ALA A 230 -18.85 -6.44 -2.52
N SER A 231 -19.50 -7.50 -2.05
CA SER A 231 -19.48 -7.94 -0.67
C SER A 231 -19.24 -9.44 -0.56
N CYS A 232 -18.49 -9.84 0.47
CA CYS A 232 -18.30 -11.25 0.84
C CYS A 232 -18.99 -11.55 2.16
N SER A 233 -19.42 -12.79 2.33
CA SER A 233 -20.04 -13.25 3.57
C SER A 233 -19.59 -14.65 3.96
N ASN A 234 -19.88 -14.99 5.22
CA ASN A 234 -19.80 -16.35 5.75
C ASN A 234 -20.75 -17.32 5.05
N ASP A 235 -21.78 -16.83 4.36
CA ASP A 235 -22.69 -17.65 3.54
C ASP A 235 -22.05 -18.21 2.26
N GLN A 236 -20.72 -18.08 2.13
CA GLN A 236 -19.90 -18.55 1.00
C GLN A 236 -20.19 -17.82 -0.31
N SER A 237 -21.06 -16.80 -0.28
CA SER A 237 -21.43 -16.03 -1.44
C SER A 237 -20.64 -14.74 -1.57
N VAL A 238 -20.32 -14.39 -2.82
CA VAL A 238 -19.89 -13.05 -3.19
C VAL A 238 -21.03 -12.39 -3.94
N ARG A 239 -21.51 -11.25 -3.43
CA ARG A 239 -22.62 -10.50 -4.03
C ARG A 239 -22.12 -9.21 -4.65
N ILE A 240 -22.71 -8.87 -5.78
CA ILE A 240 -22.43 -7.64 -6.50
C ILE A 240 -23.71 -6.82 -6.54
N TRP A 241 -23.58 -5.59 -6.10
CA TRP A 241 -24.69 -4.68 -5.86
C TRP A 241 -24.55 -3.46 -6.73
N ASN A 242 -25.69 -2.93 -7.15
CA ASN A 242 -25.76 -1.61 -7.76
C ASN A 242 -26.06 -0.56 -6.69
N MET A 243 -25.22 0.48 -6.63
CA MET A 243 -25.39 1.58 -5.67
C MET A 243 -26.71 2.32 -5.87
N ALA A 244 -27.19 2.45 -7.11
CA ALA A 244 -28.37 3.23 -7.46
C ALA A 244 -29.69 2.47 -7.27
N SER A 245 -29.77 1.19 -7.67
CA SER A 245 -31.04 0.43 -7.62
C SER A 245 -31.27 -0.36 -6.33
N LYS A 246 -30.26 -0.49 -5.45
CA LYS A 246 -30.27 -1.38 -4.28
C LYS A 246 -30.42 -2.86 -4.59
N GLU A 247 -30.44 -3.23 -5.87
CA GLU A 247 -30.59 -4.61 -6.28
C GLU A 247 -29.23 -5.31 -6.29
N CYS A 248 -29.28 -6.59 -5.94
CA CYS A 248 -28.15 -7.50 -6.13
C CYS A 248 -28.12 -7.89 -7.61
N LYS A 249 -27.16 -7.33 -8.36
CA LYS A 249 -26.97 -7.64 -9.79
C LYS A 249 -26.63 -9.12 -9.98
N MET A 250 -25.79 -9.66 -9.10
CA MET A 250 -25.29 -11.02 -9.22
C MET A 250 -24.88 -11.60 -7.87
N THR A 251 -25.03 -12.91 -7.73
CA THR A 251 -24.53 -13.68 -6.58
C THR A 251 -23.70 -14.85 -7.09
N LEU A 252 -22.46 -14.96 -6.63
CA LEU A 252 -21.49 -15.97 -7.00
C LEU A 252 -21.34 -16.95 -5.83
N HIS A 253 -21.58 -18.25 -6.08
CA HIS A 253 -21.53 -19.32 -5.06
C HIS A 253 -20.47 -20.38 -5.40
N GLU A 254 -19.30 -19.95 -5.85
CA GLU A 254 -18.25 -20.85 -6.35
C GLU A 254 -17.24 -21.29 -5.28
N HIS A 255 -17.33 -20.73 -4.07
CA HIS A 255 -16.47 -21.09 -2.95
C HIS A 255 -17.08 -22.20 -2.10
N GLU A 256 -16.24 -23.09 -1.59
CA GLU A 256 -16.66 -24.19 -0.71
C GLU A 256 -16.76 -23.77 0.77
N HIS A 257 -16.19 -22.60 1.10
CA HIS A 257 -16.12 -22.09 2.46
C HIS A 257 -16.27 -20.55 2.49
N VAL A 258 -16.35 -20.01 3.71
CA VAL A 258 -16.40 -18.58 4.03
C VAL A 258 -15.41 -17.75 3.19
N VAL A 259 -15.92 -16.69 2.57
CA VAL A 259 -15.11 -15.73 1.83
C VAL A 259 -14.67 -14.60 2.76
N GLU A 260 -13.37 -14.43 2.91
CA GLU A 260 -12.76 -13.49 3.85
C GLU A 260 -12.44 -12.15 3.20
N CYS A 261 -11.92 -12.17 1.96
CA CYS A 261 -11.44 -10.99 1.29
C CYS A 261 -11.84 -10.95 -0.19
N ILE A 262 -11.85 -9.74 -0.73
CA ILE A 262 -12.28 -9.36 -2.07
C ILE A 262 -11.41 -8.18 -2.53
N ALA A 263 -11.04 -8.14 -3.80
CA ALA A 263 -10.47 -6.94 -4.40
C ALA A 263 -10.93 -6.80 -5.85
N TRP A 264 -11.07 -5.55 -6.32
CA TRP A 264 -11.34 -5.25 -7.71
C TRP A 264 -10.04 -5.22 -8.50
N ALA A 265 -10.05 -5.80 -9.69
CA ALA A 265 -8.92 -5.73 -10.61
C ALA A 265 -8.79 -4.31 -11.17
N PRO A 266 -7.61 -3.67 -11.09
CA PRO A 266 -7.37 -2.41 -11.79
C PRO A 266 -7.29 -2.65 -13.30
N ASP A 267 -7.54 -1.61 -14.11
CA ASP A 267 -7.49 -1.71 -15.58
C ASP A 267 -6.18 -2.30 -16.11
N LYS A 268 -5.06 -2.02 -15.41
CA LYS A 268 -3.73 -2.54 -15.74
C LYS A 268 -3.59 -4.05 -15.55
N ALA A 269 -4.42 -4.68 -14.71
CA ALA A 269 -4.39 -6.12 -14.49
C ALA A 269 -5.21 -6.89 -15.54
N LEU A 270 -6.16 -6.24 -16.20
CA LEU A 270 -7.09 -6.89 -17.14
C LEU A 270 -6.39 -7.62 -18.30
N PRO A 271 -5.33 -7.08 -18.95
CA PRO A 271 -4.64 -7.81 -20.02
C PRO A 271 -4.02 -9.13 -19.55
N TYR A 272 -3.43 -9.15 -18.34
CA TYR A 272 -2.81 -10.36 -17.79
C TYR A 272 -3.84 -11.41 -17.36
N ILE A 273 -5.02 -10.96 -16.93
CA ILE A 273 -6.14 -11.85 -16.59
C ILE A 273 -6.70 -12.48 -17.87
N LYS A 274 -6.83 -11.71 -18.96
CA LYS A 274 -7.24 -12.24 -20.27
C LYS A 274 -6.25 -13.28 -20.79
N GLU A 275 -4.96 -12.99 -20.74
CA GLU A 275 -3.91 -13.94 -21.13
C GLU A 275 -4.00 -15.24 -20.32
N ALA A 276 -4.25 -15.12 -19.01
CA ALA A 276 -4.46 -16.28 -18.14
C ALA A 276 -5.71 -17.08 -18.56
N ASP A 277 -6.84 -16.44 -18.82
CA ASP A 277 -8.08 -17.11 -19.22
C ASP A 277 -7.94 -17.80 -20.59
N GLU A 278 -7.33 -17.11 -21.56
CA GLU A 278 -7.09 -17.63 -22.90
C GLU A 278 -6.17 -18.87 -22.89
N SER A 279 -5.18 -18.92 -22.00
CA SER A 279 -4.30 -20.09 -21.86
C SER A 279 -5.05 -21.38 -21.53
N ASP A 280 -6.16 -21.32 -20.77
CA ASP A 280 -7.01 -22.48 -20.52
C ASP A 280 -7.87 -22.80 -21.76
N SER A 281 -8.35 -21.78 -22.47
CA SER A 281 -9.14 -21.98 -23.69
C SER A 281 -8.32 -22.61 -24.83
N VAL A 282 -7.03 -22.28 -24.93
CA VAL A 282 -6.11 -22.83 -25.95
C VAL A 282 -5.74 -24.28 -25.62
N ALA A 283 -5.62 -24.64 -24.34
CA ALA A 283 -5.43 -26.03 -23.92
C ALA A 283 -6.61 -26.94 -24.32
N ILE A 284 -7.81 -26.36 -24.49
CA ILE A 284 -9.03 -27.07 -24.94
C ILE A 284 -9.13 -27.11 -26.48
N LYS A 285 -8.65 -26.07 -27.18
CA LYS A 285 -8.73 -25.94 -28.65
C LYS A 285 -7.77 -26.81 -29.46
N THR A 286 -6.90 -27.60 -28.81
CA THR A 286 -6.06 -28.60 -29.51
C THR A 286 -6.87 -29.80 -30.05
N ASN A 287 -8.18 -29.89 -29.77
CA ASN A 287 -9.07 -30.95 -30.25
C ASN A 287 -10.23 -30.49 -31.16
N GLY A 288 -10.00 -29.51 -32.04
CA GLY A 288 -10.82 -29.35 -33.25
C GLY A 288 -11.48 -27.99 -33.47
N GLU A 289 -11.38 -27.56 -34.73
CA GLU A 289 -12.12 -26.51 -35.43
C GLU A 289 -11.91 -25.05 -34.97
N ILE A 290 -11.03 -24.39 -35.74
CA ILE A 290 -10.78 -22.95 -35.70
C ILE A 290 -11.95 -22.25 -36.39
N SER A 291 -12.84 -21.63 -35.61
CA SER A 291 -13.72 -20.57 -36.09
C SER A 291 -13.12 -19.21 -35.70
N ASN A 292 -12.57 -18.53 -36.70
CA ASN A 292 -12.08 -17.15 -36.60
C ASN A 292 -13.26 -16.17 -36.62
N GLU A 293 -13.88 -15.97 -35.46
CA GLU A 293 -14.65 -14.76 -35.18
C GLU A 293 -14.27 -14.22 -33.79
N GLN A 294 -13.06 -13.65 -33.69
CA GLN A 294 -12.68 -12.85 -32.53
C GLN A 294 -13.42 -11.51 -32.59
N LYS A 295 -14.69 -11.50 -32.18
CA LYS A 295 -15.26 -10.28 -31.60
C LYS A 295 -14.44 -10.00 -30.34
N GLU A 296 -13.75 -8.86 -30.30
CA GLU A 296 -13.13 -8.35 -29.08
C GLU A 296 -14.22 -8.18 -28.00
N ILE A 297 -14.48 -9.23 -27.23
CA ILE A 297 -15.30 -9.12 -26.03
C ILE A 297 -14.45 -8.31 -25.06
N LYS A 298 -14.82 -7.04 -24.89
CA LYS A 298 -14.23 -6.18 -23.87
C LYS A 298 -14.54 -6.81 -22.51
N MET A 299 -13.56 -7.54 -21.96
CA MET A 299 -13.69 -8.20 -20.67
C MET A 299 -14.22 -7.21 -19.64
N GLY A 300 -15.21 -7.67 -18.88
CA GLY A 300 -15.85 -6.87 -17.86
C GLY A 300 -14.91 -6.52 -16.71
N PRO A 301 -15.40 -5.75 -15.73
CA PRO A 301 -14.66 -5.55 -14.52
C PRO A 301 -14.50 -6.91 -13.81
N VAL A 302 -13.27 -7.22 -13.40
CA VAL A 302 -12.94 -8.49 -12.75
C VAL A 302 -12.86 -8.30 -11.25
N LEU A 303 -13.44 -9.25 -10.53
CA LEU A 303 -13.38 -9.34 -9.09
C LEU A 303 -12.53 -10.54 -8.69
N ILE A 304 -11.71 -10.38 -7.66
CA ILE A 304 -11.06 -11.51 -7.00
C ILE A 304 -11.59 -11.68 -5.60
N SER A 305 -11.62 -12.92 -5.14
CA SER A 305 -12.02 -13.31 -3.80
C SER A 305 -11.04 -14.30 -3.21
N GLY A 306 -10.81 -14.21 -1.91
CA GLY A 306 -10.01 -15.14 -1.13
C GLY A 306 -10.85 -15.75 -0.03
N SER A 307 -10.75 -17.07 0.09
CA SER A 307 -11.61 -17.86 0.96
C SER A 307 -10.80 -18.70 1.95
N ARG A 308 -11.50 -19.18 2.97
CA ARG A 308 -10.98 -20.17 3.92
C ARG A 308 -10.76 -21.55 3.30
N ASP A 309 -11.28 -21.79 2.09
CA ASP A 309 -10.99 -22.99 1.29
C ASP A 309 -9.53 -23.05 0.76
N ARG A 310 -8.73 -22.01 1.05
CA ARG A 310 -7.32 -21.83 0.66
C ARG A 310 -7.14 -21.44 -0.81
N THR A 311 -8.23 -21.07 -1.47
CA THR A 311 -8.24 -20.68 -2.88
C THR A 311 -8.47 -19.20 -3.07
N ILE A 312 -7.96 -18.69 -4.19
CA ILE A 312 -8.25 -17.35 -4.69
C ILE A 312 -8.95 -17.52 -6.03
N LYS A 313 -10.17 -16.99 -6.16
CA LYS A 313 -10.95 -17.11 -7.41
C LYS A 313 -11.02 -15.78 -8.12
N PHE A 314 -11.02 -15.84 -9.46
CA PHE A 314 -11.21 -14.70 -10.35
C PHE A 314 -12.58 -14.80 -11.01
N PHE A 315 -13.34 -13.72 -10.97
CA PHE A 315 -14.69 -13.66 -11.52
C PHE A 315 -14.83 -12.52 -12.52
N ASP A 316 -15.35 -12.82 -13.71
CA ASP A 316 -15.87 -11.78 -14.60
C ASP A 316 -17.31 -11.44 -14.19
N ILE A 317 -17.54 -10.17 -13.90
CA ILE A 317 -18.80 -9.67 -13.37
C ILE A 317 -19.87 -9.53 -14.45
N ASN A 318 -19.46 -9.32 -15.70
CA ASN A 318 -20.41 -9.23 -16.81
C ASN A 318 -20.87 -10.62 -17.24
N ALA A 319 -19.96 -11.60 -17.22
CA ALA A 319 -20.28 -12.98 -17.57
C ALA A 319 -20.90 -13.76 -16.39
N GLY A 320 -20.55 -13.42 -15.16
CA GLY A 320 -20.96 -14.17 -13.98
C GLY A 320 -20.25 -15.50 -13.79
N LEU A 321 -19.07 -15.64 -14.37
CA LEU A 321 -18.33 -16.88 -14.40
C LEU A 321 -17.04 -16.75 -13.60
N CYS A 322 -16.67 -17.85 -12.94
CA CYS A 322 -15.32 -18.03 -12.43
C CYS A 322 -14.39 -18.29 -13.61
N LEU A 323 -13.43 -17.40 -13.84
CA LEU A 323 -12.43 -17.52 -14.91
C LEU A 323 -11.44 -18.63 -14.57
N PHE A 324 -10.74 -18.48 -13.44
CA PHE A 324 -9.79 -19.47 -12.95
C PHE A 324 -9.60 -19.34 -11.44
N THR A 325 -8.99 -20.37 -10.86
CA THR A 325 -8.70 -20.46 -9.43
C THR A 325 -7.19 -20.58 -9.21
N LEU A 326 -6.63 -19.77 -8.32
CA LEU A 326 -5.27 -19.93 -7.83
C LEU A 326 -5.30 -20.75 -6.55
N ILE A 327 -4.53 -21.84 -6.54
CA ILE A 327 -4.42 -22.76 -5.42
C ILE A 327 -2.96 -22.74 -4.97
N GLY A 328 -2.73 -22.60 -3.67
CA GLY A 328 -1.39 -22.80 -3.13
C GLY A 328 -1.23 -22.40 -1.67
N HIS A 329 -2.05 -21.52 -1.11
CA HIS A 329 -2.03 -21.28 0.33
C HIS A 329 -2.33 -22.58 1.10
N ASP A 330 -1.69 -22.76 2.25
CA ASP A 330 -1.90 -23.95 3.08
C ASP A 330 -3.06 -23.77 4.05
N ASN A 331 -3.47 -22.52 4.29
CA ASN A 331 -4.54 -22.14 5.20
C ASN A 331 -5.35 -20.94 4.65
N TRP A 332 -6.23 -20.36 5.47
CA TRP A 332 -7.18 -19.33 5.07
C TRP A 332 -6.51 -18.10 4.44
N VAL A 333 -7.08 -17.61 3.33
CA VAL A 333 -6.62 -16.38 2.68
C VAL A 333 -7.29 -15.17 3.34
N ARG A 334 -6.50 -14.26 3.93
CA ARG A 334 -7.00 -13.12 4.71
C ARG A 334 -6.97 -11.79 3.98
N GLY A 335 -6.05 -11.63 3.02
CA GLY A 335 -5.94 -10.39 2.27
C GLY A 335 -5.46 -10.60 0.85
N LEU A 336 -5.93 -9.71 -0.03
CA LEU A 336 -5.61 -9.68 -1.46
C LEU A 336 -5.38 -8.24 -1.92
N ARG A 337 -4.28 -7.99 -2.62
CA ARG A 337 -4.03 -6.72 -3.30
C ARG A 337 -3.32 -6.92 -4.63
N PHE A 338 -3.83 -6.24 -5.65
CA PHE A 338 -3.15 -6.14 -6.93
C PHE A 338 -1.92 -5.25 -6.82
N HIS A 339 -0.88 -5.65 -7.54
CA HIS A 339 0.27 -4.81 -7.78
C HIS A 339 -0.09 -3.59 -8.64
N PRO A 340 0.48 -2.39 -8.42
CA PRO A 340 0.18 -1.19 -9.21
C PRO A 340 0.45 -1.32 -10.70
N GLY A 341 1.35 -2.24 -11.08
CA GLY A 341 1.64 -2.61 -12.47
C GLY A 341 0.69 -3.65 -13.07
N GLY A 342 -0.21 -4.24 -12.29
CA GLY A 342 -1.21 -5.21 -12.76
C GLY A 342 -0.71 -6.63 -13.07
N LYS A 343 0.60 -6.83 -13.23
CA LYS A 343 1.22 -8.13 -13.52
C LYS A 343 1.13 -9.16 -12.38
N PHE A 344 1.23 -8.68 -11.15
CA PHE A 344 1.28 -9.52 -9.96
C PHE A 344 0.06 -9.31 -9.06
N LEU A 345 -0.32 -10.38 -8.36
CA LEU A 345 -1.25 -10.36 -7.25
C LEU A 345 -0.49 -10.74 -5.99
N ILE A 346 -0.72 -10.03 -4.89
CA ILE A 346 -0.16 -10.38 -3.59
C ILE A 346 -1.28 -10.82 -2.67
N SER A 347 -1.09 -11.97 -2.04
CA SER A 347 -2.01 -12.53 -1.07
C SER A 347 -1.30 -12.84 0.24
N VAL A 348 -2.06 -12.81 1.33
CA VAL A 348 -1.59 -13.19 2.66
C VAL A 348 -2.62 -14.09 3.31
N GLY A 349 -2.16 -14.97 4.21
CA GLY A 349 -3.03 -15.90 4.89
C GLY A 349 -2.56 -16.35 6.27
N ASP A 350 -3.35 -17.26 6.84
CA ASP A 350 -3.09 -17.89 8.14
C ASP A 350 -1.96 -18.93 8.07
N ASP A 351 -1.36 -19.14 6.91
CA ASP A 351 -0.12 -19.91 6.76
C ASP A 351 1.13 -19.10 7.12
N LYS A 352 0.97 -17.86 7.62
CA LYS A 352 2.04 -16.91 8.00
C LYS A 352 2.81 -16.35 6.80
N THR A 353 2.40 -16.74 5.59
CA THR A 353 3.10 -16.39 4.37
C THR A 353 2.44 -15.21 3.66
N MET A 354 3.27 -14.43 2.98
CA MET A 354 2.88 -13.55 1.90
C MET A 354 3.30 -14.20 0.58
N ARG A 355 2.35 -14.36 -0.34
CA ARG A 355 2.59 -14.97 -1.65
C ARG A 355 2.41 -13.97 -2.77
N VAL A 356 3.34 -14.02 -3.72
CA VAL A 356 3.31 -13.21 -4.94
C VAL A 356 2.98 -14.13 -6.10
N TRP A 357 1.87 -13.85 -6.76
CA TRP A 357 1.35 -14.62 -7.89
C TRP A 357 1.58 -13.86 -9.18
N THR A 358 2.09 -14.56 -10.21
CA THR A 358 2.05 -14.03 -11.57
C THR A 358 0.71 -14.42 -12.19
N ILE A 359 -0.10 -13.41 -12.51
CA ILE A 359 -1.49 -13.61 -12.93
C ILE A 359 -1.56 -14.35 -14.26
N SER A 360 -0.76 -13.94 -15.26
CA SER A 360 -0.76 -14.55 -16.59
C SER A 360 -0.40 -16.05 -16.58
N GLN A 361 0.45 -16.47 -15.65
CA GLN A 361 0.93 -17.85 -15.53
C GLN A 361 0.16 -18.68 -14.50
N LYS A 362 -0.78 -18.07 -13.76
CA LYS A 362 -1.53 -18.71 -12.66
C LYS A 362 -0.65 -19.40 -11.61
N ARG A 363 0.58 -18.93 -11.43
CA ARG A 363 1.58 -19.58 -10.57
C ARG A 363 2.01 -18.66 -9.43
N CYS A 364 2.20 -19.27 -8.26
CA CYS A 364 2.90 -18.62 -7.15
C CYS A 364 4.37 -18.46 -7.52
N SER A 365 4.79 -17.22 -7.79
CA SER A 365 6.16 -16.88 -8.17
C SER A 365 7.07 -16.84 -6.96
N LYS A 366 6.56 -16.40 -5.82
CA LYS A 366 7.34 -16.31 -4.59
C LYS A 366 6.47 -16.49 -3.36
N THR A 367 6.98 -17.28 -2.42
CA THR A 367 6.43 -17.42 -1.07
C THR A 367 7.42 -16.78 -0.11
N ILE A 368 6.94 -15.90 0.76
CA ILE A 368 7.75 -15.19 1.74
C ILE A 368 7.14 -15.44 3.11
N ASP A 369 7.93 -16.00 4.02
CA ASP A 369 7.55 -16.12 5.43
C ASP A 369 7.59 -14.73 6.05
N SER A 370 6.41 -14.12 6.14
CA SER A 370 6.30 -12.71 6.50
C SER A 370 6.35 -12.52 8.01
N HIS A 371 5.65 -13.36 8.77
CA HIS A 371 5.42 -13.19 10.20
C HIS A 371 5.60 -14.50 10.99
N THR A 372 5.71 -14.39 12.31
CA THR A 372 5.81 -15.57 13.19
C THR A 372 4.44 -16.20 13.46
N HIS A 373 3.38 -15.42 13.26
CA HIS A 373 1.99 -15.81 13.36
C HIS A 373 1.20 -15.42 12.09
N PHE A 374 -0.11 -15.70 12.10
CA PHE A 374 -1.03 -15.46 10.98
C PHE A 374 -1.03 -14.01 10.52
N VAL A 375 -1.01 -13.83 9.19
CA VAL A 375 -1.02 -12.50 8.58
C VAL A 375 -2.46 -12.06 8.38
N THR A 376 -2.84 -10.95 8.98
CA THR A 376 -4.22 -10.47 9.00
C THR A 376 -4.56 -9.61 7.81
N SER A 377 -3.62 -8.79 7.35
CA SER A 377 -3.88 -7.88 6.25
C SER A 377 -2.62 -7.46 5.51
N LEU A 378 -2.82 -6.95 4.29
CA LEU A 378 -1.78 -6.32 3.50
C LEU A 378 -2.27 -5.05 2.83
N ASP A 379 -1.31 -4.20 2.48
CA ASP A 379 -1.51 -3.09 1.56
C ASP A 379 -0.27 -2.85 0.70
N PHE A 380 -0.48 -2.34 -0.51
CA PHE A 380 0.60 -2.02 -1.46
C PHE A 380 0.54 -0.53 -1.78
N HIS A 381 1.68 0.16 -1.69
CA HIS A 381 1.70 1.59 -1.97
C HIS A 381 1.48 1.87 -3.48
N PRO A 382 0.53 2.74 -3.87
CA PRO A 382 0.13 2.90 -5.28
C PRO A 382 1.26 3.38 -6.21
N ALA A 383 2.23 4.13 -5.68
CA ALA A 383 3.30 4.75 -6.47
C ALA A 383 4.74 4.39 -6.05
N LEU A 384 4.92 3.67 -4.94
CA LEU A 384 6.23 3.43 -4.35
C LEU A 384 6.43 1.92 -4.15
N PRO A 385 7.69 1.44 -4.14
CA PRO A 385 8.00 0.01 -4.03
C PRO A 385 7.89 -0.48 -2.57
N TYR A 386 6.78 -0.18 -1.88
CA TYR A 386 6.57 -0.59 -0.50
C TYR A 386 5.32 -1.45 -0.36
N VAL A 387 5.47 -2.56 0.35
CA VAL A 387 4.38 -3.42 0.81
C VAL A 387 4.37 -3.36 2.33
N VAL A 388 3.19 -3.32 2.92
CA VAL A 388 3.05 -3.43 4.36
C VAL A 388 2.18 -4.64 4.69
N THR A 389 2.61 -5.41 5.68
CA THR A 389 1.87 -6.56 6.21
C THR A 389 1.63 -6.39 7.69
N SER A 390 0.48 -6.85 8.16
CA SER A 390 0.13 -6.89 9.57
C SER A 390 -0.19 -8.30 10.01
N SER A 391 0.06 -8.61 11.28
CA SER A 391 -0.11 -9.95 11.81
C SER A 391 -0.72 -9.97 13.20
N VAL A 392 -1.19 -11.15 13.58
CA VAL A 392 -1.68 -11.48 14.93
C VAL A 392 -0.55 -11.39 15.96
N ASP A 393 0.72 -11.48 15.54
CA ASP A 393 1.90 -11.32 16.40
C ASP A 393 2.13 -9.88 16.93
N MET A 394 1.18 -8.96 16.70
CA MET A 394 1.21 -7.56 17.13
C MET A 394 2.27 -6.71 16.40
N THR A 395 2.84 -7.23 15.32
CA THR A 395 3.83 -6.52 14.51
C THR A 395 3.29 -6.10 13.16
N ILE A 396 3.85 -5.01 12.64
CA ILE A 396 3.62 -4.52 11.29
C ILE A 396 4.98 -4.53 10.60
N LYS A 397 5.09 -5.21 9.46
CA LYS A 397 6.33 -5.27 8.70
C LYS A 397 6.21 -4.49 7.41
N ILE A 398 7.24 -3.70 7.11
CA ILE A 398 7.36 -2.95 5.87
C ILE A 398 8.41 -3.65 5.01
N TRP A 399 8.03 -3.95 3.78
CA TRP A 399 8.85 -4.66 2.81
C TRP A 399 9.20 -3.72 1.67
N GLU A 400 10.49 -3.67 1.33
CA GLU A 400 10.98 -3.01 0.13
C GLU A 400 10.86 -3.96 -1.06
N CYS A 401 10.28 -3.48 -2.15
CA CYS A 401 10.18 -4.23 -3.39
C CYS A 401 11.42 -3.97 -4.26
N ARG A 402 12.00 -5.05 -4.79
CA ARG A 402 13.21 -5.01 -5.62
C ARG A 402 13.06 -5.77 -6.91
#